data_AF-A0A9P9CTZ9-F1
#
_entry.id   AF-A0A9P9CTZ9-F1
#
_cell.length_a   1.000
_cell.length_b   1.000
_cell.length_c   1.000
_cell.angle_alpha   90.00
_cell.angle_beta   90.00
_cell.angle_gamma   90.00
#
_symmetry.space_group_name_H-M   'P 1'
#
loop_
_entity.id
_entity.type
_entity.pdbx_description
1 polymer ?
#
loop_
_entity_poly.entity_id
_entity_poly.type
_entity_poly.pdbx_seq_one_letter_code
_entity_poly.pdbx_strand_id
1 'polypeptide(L)'
;MPSHTTLQTVDEGDGMEVAADAVDDGFMRSTRPGSVLEERAYRTVSPTPPATRPFFARATSFPLQAPRDRRTPTPLRDLSTPSSERDNYYEGELQREVARLRAELATMRSKARDSVASSDHQHALAQQKERAKTTVEAFREELAIAHDQLRVAQQEINRLSTAQAEAEEAARRARDTARRAVDMVYQAKAQVEGVNLGALEARREWSVVKRDEAEERVESDEVEIEEDETESWTLPGIPSEPDSARNSAHYPAIAGPARSARRPPPPTSMIRRHSDSDARTIRLESAVTRLSAKLQRVRQQRDILADRLRQIRDSEHSAASRRFSVNSDASRQSALPSEMSRRTAARIEMLFPNVDDEPTSCIWHALHPETILPNLGPTPDGMLDCGCTVDEGLFEEALTRNGVGHFMVEEDMISGDVIESGLRGALLELLQRRFDYLDGLLEIDPHTGDWENGEGHDTWEEGLQELSASSQAAQSMDARSISAFSYTTASQY
;
A
#
# COMPACT_ATOMS: atom_id res chain seq x y z
N MET A 1 40.37 -52.69 -10.34
CA MET A 1 39.91 -51.39 -10.86
C MET A 1 38.56 -51.12 -10.20
N PRO A 2 38.57 -50.38 -9.08
CA PRO A 2 37.46 -50.25 -8.12
C PRO A 2 36.72 -48.91 -8.37
N SER A 3 35.68 -48.43 -7.69
CA SER A 3 35.07 -48.71 -6.40
C SER A 3 33.63 -48.15 -6.40
N HIS A 4 32.74 -48.79 -5.65
CA HIS A 4 31.52 -48.19 -5.10
C HIS A 4 31.85 -47.10 -4.06
N THR A 5 31.02 -46.05 -3.96
CA THR A 5 30.97 -45.11 -2.82
C THR A 5 29.48 -44.87 -2.54
N THR A 6 28.87 -45.57 -1.59
CA THR A 6 28.79 -45.35 -0.13
C THR A 6 27.92 -44.14 0.25
N LEU A 7 26.67 -44.45 0.57
CA LEU A 7 25.74 -43.67 1.40
C LEU A 7 26.27 -43.65 2.84
N GLN A 8 26.36 -42.45 3.43
CA GLN A 8 26.53 -42.26 4.87
C GLN A 8 25.24 -41.70 5.45
N THR A 9 24.55 -42.55 6.20
CA THR A 9 23.55 -42.19 7.21
C THR A 9 24.30 -41.79 8.48
N VAL A 10 24.04 -40.59 8.99
CA VAL A 10 24.48 -40.19 10.33
C VAL A 10 23.29 -40.38 11.26
N ASP A 11 23.47 -41.33 12.16
CA ASP A 11 22.62 -41.67 13.29
C ASP A 11 23.30 -41.06 14.53
N GLU A 12 22.71 -40.04 15.13
CA GLU A 12 23.07 -39.58 16.47
C GLU A 12 21.78 -39.42 17.28
N GLY A 13 21.63 -40.31 18.25
CA GLY A 13 20.48 -40.39 19.13
C GLY A 13 20.59 -39.53 20.39
N ASP A 14 19.45 -39.52 21.08
CA ASP A 14 19.23 -39.41 22.52
C ASP A 14 19.94 -38.32 23.32
N GLY A 15 19.13 -37.33 23.72
CA GLY A 15 19.42 -36.37 24.79
C GLY A 15 18.13 -35.90 25.44
N MET A 16 17.48 -36.79 26.19
CA MET A 16 16.35 -36.51 27.07
C MET A 16 16.84 -35.67 28.26
N GLU A 17 16.41 -34.41 28.36
CA GLU A 17 16.48 -33.67 29.62
C GLU A 17 15.18 -32.92 29.90
N VAL A 18 14.69 -33.18 31.11
CA VAL A 18 13.39 -32.80 31.66
C VAL A 18 13.64 -31.58 32.56
N ALA A 19 13.01 -30.45 32.27
CA ALA A 19 12.88 -29.32 33.19
C ALA A 19 11.42 -28.85 33.11
N ALA A 20 10.53 -29.28 34.01
CA ALA A 20 10.38 -28.84 35.40
C ALA A 20 9.98 -27.36 35.50
N ASP A 21 8.67 -27.19 35.67
CA ASP A 21 7.93 -26.12 36.33
C ASP A 21 8.73 -24.99 36.99
N ALA A 22 8.45 -23.76 36.55
CA ALA A 22 8.50 -22.58 37.41
C ALA A 22 7.40 -21.60 36.99
N VAL A 23 6.30 -21.65 37.75
CA VAL A 23 5.23 -20.66 37.79
C VAL A 23 5.79 -19.42 38.47
N ASP A 24 5.86 -18.29 37.76
CA ASP A 24 6.18 -16.99 38.37
C ASP A 24 4.99 -16.04 38.26
N ASP A 25 4.39 -15.77 39.42
CA ASP A 25 3.24 -14.91 39.64
C ASP A 25 3.67 -13.43 39.51
N GLY A 26 3.48 -12.88 38.31
CA GLY A 26 3.64 -11.46 38.02
C GLY A 26 2.59 -10.59 38.71
N PHE A 27 2.91 -10.15 39.94
CA PHE A 27 2.19 -9.15 40.72
C PHE A 27 2.26 -7.75 40.08
N MET A 28 1.36 -7.44 39.14
CA MET A 28 1.24 -6.09 38.56
C MET A 28 0.56 -5.12 39.55
N ARG A 29 1.36 -4.30 40.24
CA ARG A 29 0.88 -3.08 40.91
C ARG A 29 0.54 -2.02 39.85
N SER A 30 -0.76 -1.78 39.68
CA SER A 30 -1.32 -0.64 38.96
C SER A 30 -0.98 0.69 39.66
N THR A 31 0.05 1.40 39.19
CA THR A 31 0.22 2.83 39.47
C THR A 31 -0.53 3.65 38.41
N ARG A 32 -1.60 4.34 38.84
CA ARG A 32 -2.28 5.39 38.08
C ARG A 32 -1.31 6.54 37.77
N PRO A 33 -1.28 7.09 36.55
CA PRO A 33 -0.84 8.46 36.35
C PRO A 33 -2.05 9.40 36.43
N GLY A 34 -1.98 10.33 37.39
CA GLY A 34 -2.87 11.47 37.49
C GLY A 34 -2.62 12.47 36.39
N SER A 35 -3.70 12.98 35.81
CA SER A 35 -3.74 14.12 34.90
C SER A 35 -3.45 15.41 35.68
N VAL A 36 -2.27 15.98 35.50
CA VAL A 36 -2.00 17.39 35.82
C VAL A 36 -2.18 18.18 34.53
N LEU A 37 -3.30 18.90 34.45
CA LEU A 37 -3.53 19.94 33.47
C LEU A 37 -2.67 21.14 33.87
N GLU A 38 -1.58 21.37 33.13
CA GLU A 38 -0.81 22.61 33.24
C GLU A 38 -1.26 23.55 32.10
N GLU A 39 -2.10 24.51 32.48
CA GLU A 39 -2.43 25.72 31.72
C GLU A 39 -1.13 26.46 31.36
N ARG A 40 -0.84 26.56 30.07
CA ARG A 40 0.14 27.55 29.58
C ARG A 40 -0.52 28.49 28.58
N ALA A 41 -0.75 29.69 29.08
CA ALA A 41 -1.22 30.86 28.37
C ALA A 41 -0.26 31.23 27.23
N TYR A 42 -0.81 31.36 26.01
CA TYR A 42 -0.12 31.99 24.89
C TYR A 42 -0.09 33.51 25.12
N ARG A 43 1.08 34.03 25.53
CA ARG A 43 1.39 35.46 25.41
C ARG A 43 1.81 35.73 23.97
N THR A 44 0.96 36.49 23.27
CA THR A 44 1.31 37.23 22.06
C THR A 44 2.38 38.27 22.37
N VAL A 45 3.52 38.20 21.69
CA VAL A 45 4.52 39.28 21.68
C VAL A 45 4.85 39.59 20.23
N SER A 46 4.37 40.74 19.78
CA SER A 46 4.73 41.38 18.52
C SER A 46 6.19 41.84 18.57
N PRO A 47 7.00 41.65 17.52
CA PRO A 47 8.31 42.30 17.44
C PRO A 47 8.17 43.72 16.87
N THR A 48 8.45 44.71 17.72
CA THR A 48 8.81 46.07 17.30
C THR A 48 10.26 46.09 16.77
N PRO A 49 10.58 46.94 15.78
CA PRO A 49 11.93 47.02 15.23
C PRO A 49 12.87 47.82 16.14
N PRO A 50 14.15 47.43 16.31
CA PRO A 50 15.08 48.21 17.09
C PRO A 50 15.62 49.41 16.31
N ALA A 51 15.73 50.50 17.06
CA ALA A 51 16.16 51.82 16.67
C ALA A 51 17.63 51.87 16.22
N THR A 52 17.83 52.74 15.24
CA THR A 52 19.07 53.36 14.77
C THR A 52 19.94 53.86 15.93
N ARG A 53 21.22 53.47 15.94
CA ARG A 53 22.28 54.22 16.62
C ARG A 53 23.57 54.27 15.79
N PRO A 54 24.28 55.41 15.80
CA PRO A 54 25.44 55.65 14.95
C PRO A 54 26.72 55.11 15.60
N PHE A 55 27.57 54.46 14.81
CA PHE A 55 28.90 54.06 15.25
C PHE A 55 29.98 55.02 14.76
N PHE A 56 30.90 55.28 15.69
CA PHE A 56 32.02 56.22 15.63
C PHE A 56 32.99 55.95 14.48
N ALA A 57 33.32 57.01 13.75
CA ALA A 57 34.46 57.05 12.84
C ALA A 57 35.77 56.93 13.63
N ARG A 58 36.54 55.87 13.36
CA ARG A 58 37.88 55.64 13.91
C ARG A 58 38.89 56.33 12.98
N ALA A 59 39.47 57.43 13.45
CA ALA A 59 40.53 58.14 12.74
C ALA A 59 41.81 57.30 12.71
N THR A 60 42.22 56.87 11.52
CA THR A 60 43.57 56.35 11.27
C THR A 60 44.45 57.49 10.77
N SER A 61 45.43 57.85 11.60
CA SER A 61 46.52 58.78 11.32
C SER A 61 47.43 58.24 10.21
N PHE A 62 47.51 58.96 9.08
CA PHE A 62 48.56 58.78 8.08
C PHE A 62 49.64 59.86 8.26
N PRO A 63 50.94 59.51 8.18
CA PRO A 63 52.02 60.48 8.30
C PRO A 63 52.16 61.29 7.00
N LEU A 64 52.07 62.61 7.13
CA LEU A 64 52.47 63.59 6.12
C LEU A 64 53.99 63.47 5.86
N GLN A 65 54.37 62.81 4.78
CA GLN A 65 55.71 62.98 4.20
C GLN A 65 55.67 64.16 3.23
N ALA A 66 56.34 65.24 3.65
CA ALA A 66 56.56 66.44 2.83
C ALA A 66 57.45 66.10 1.62
N PRO A 67 57.09 66.53 0.39
CA PRO A 67 57.99 66.43 -0.75
C PRO A 67 59.07 67.51 -0.63
N ARG A 68 60.34 67.09 -0.67
CA ARG A 68 61.50 67.98 -0.77
C ARG A 68 61.51 68.66 -2.15
N ASP A 69 61.16 69.94 -2.16
CA ASP A 69 61.39 70.86 -3.27
C ASP A 69 62.90 70.98 -3.54
N ARG A 70 63.38 70.41 -4.66
CA ARG A 70 64.63 70.82 -5.32
C ARG A 70 64.26 71.71 -6.50
N ARG A 71 64.06 73.00 -6.24
CA ARG A 71 64.00 74.02 -7.30
C ARG A 71 65.43 74.38 -7.71
N THR A 72 65.78 74.00 -8.92
CA THR A 72 66.91 74.57 -9.67
C THR A 72 66.58 76.03 -10.04
N PRO A 73 67.51 76.99 -9.90
CA PRO A 73 67.26 78.38 -10.30
C PRO A 73 67.33 78.52 -11.83
N THR A 74 66.22 78.93 -12.43
CA THR A 74 66.11 79.30 -13.85
C THR A 74 66.76 80.68 -14.08
N PRO A 75 67.57 80.88 -15.13
CA PRO A 75 68.23 82.15 -15.38
C PRO A 75 67.23 83.23 -15.81
N LEU A 76 67.38 84.42 -15.20
CA LEU A 76 66.71 85.68 -15.58
C LEU A 76 66.94 85.94 -17.07
N ARG A 77 65.85 85.90 -17.85
CA ARG A 77 65.84 86.21 -19.28
C ARG A 77 65.12 87.56 -19.50
N ASP A 78 65.71 88.37 -20.37
CA ASP A 78 65.42 89.79 -20.60
C ASP A 78 63.95 90.14 -20.79
N LEU A 79 63.56 91.21 -20.08
CA LEU A 79 62.25 91.84 -20.09
C LEU A 79 62.15 92.79 -21.29
N SER A 80 61.77 92.29 -22.46
CA SER A 80 61.30 93.12 -23.59
C SER A 80 60.43 92.30 -24.54
N THR A 81 59.27 91.84 -24.05
CA THR A 81 58.19 91.30 -24.89
C THR A 81 56.86 91.93 -24.47
N PRO A 82 55.93 92.17 -25.41
CA PRO A 82 54.71 92.93 -25.18
C PRO A 82 53.79 92.24 -24.16
N SER A 83 53.21 93.03 -23.26
CA SER A 83 52.42 92.61 -22.09
C SER A 83 51.33 91.55 -22.35
N SER A 84 50.84 91.44 -23.59
CA SER A 84 49.79 90.50 -24.00
C SER A 84 50.25 89.03 -24.08
N GLU A 85 51.54 88.73 -24.23
CA GLU A 85 52.02 87.32 -24.32
C GLU A 85 52.21 86.66 -22.95
N ARG A 86 52.45 87.44 -21.89
CA ARG A 86 52.61 86.90 -20.53
C ARG A 86 51.29 86.50 -19.91
N ASP A 87 50.25 87.31 -20.12
CA ASP A 87 48.92 87.02 -19.59
C ASP A 87 48.37 85.72 -20.20
N ASN A 88 48.61 85.49 -21.50
CA ASN A 88 48.28 84.23 -22.18
C ASN A 88 49.09 83.02 -21.65
N TYR A 89 50.34 83.22 -21.24
CA TYR A 89 51.18 82.15 -20.69
C TYR A 89 50.70 81.72 -19.29
N TYR A 90 50.44 82.68 -18.40
CA TYR A 90 49.92 82.41 -17.06
C TYR A 90 48.52 81.82 -17.10
N GLU A 91 47.66 82.29 -18.01
CA GLU A 91 46.34 81.71 -18.22
C GLU A 91 46.44 80.26 -18.72
N GLY A 92 47.34 79.96 -19.66
CA GLY A 92 47.59 78.59 -20.12
C GLY A 92 48.20 77.67 -19.06
N GLU A 93 49.00 78.20 -18.13
CA GLU A 93 49.53 77.45 -16.98
C GLU A 93 48.45 77.19 -15.93
N LEU A 94 47.61 78.19 -15.62
CA LEU A 94 46.45 78.02 -14.75
C LEU A 94 45.46 77.00 -15.32
N GLN A 95 45.17 77.05 -16.63
CA GLN A 95 44.27 76.10 -17.28
C GLN A 95 44.82 74.67 -17.22
N ARG A 96 46.13 74.48 -17.39
CA ARG A 96 46.78 73.17 -17.24
C ARG A 96 46.70 72.65 -15.81
N GLU A 97 46.91 73.51 -14.82
CA GLU A 97 46.82 73.13 -13.42
C GLU A 97 45.37 72.80 -12.98
N VAL A 98 44.40 73.58 -13.46
CA VAL A 98 42.97 73.27 -13.27
C VAL A 98 42.60 71.95 -13.94
N ALA A 99 43.11 71.67 -15.15
CA ALA A 99 42.90 70.39 -15.81
C ALA A 99 43.52 69.22 -15.02
N ARG A 100 44.74 69.40 -14.49
CA ARG A 100 45.43 68.42 -13.63
C ARG A 100 44.61 68.10 -12.38
N LEU A 101 44.17 69.12 -11.65
CA LEU A 101 43.36 68.95 -10.44
C LEU A 101 41.99 68.32 -10.73
N ARG A 102 41.35 68.66 -11.86
CA ARG A 102 40.11 68.01 -12.30
C ARG A 102 40.32 66.51 -12.61
N ALA A 103 41.42 66.16 -13.26
CA ALA A 103 41.76 64.77 -13.54
C ALA A 103 42.03 63.98 -12.24
N GLU A 104 42.80 64.56 -11.31
CA GLU A 104 43.09 63.97 -10.01
C GLU A 104 41.79 63.74 -9.20
N LEU A 105 40.91 64.73 -9.16
CA LEU A 105 39.61 64.63 -8.48
C LEU A 105 38.68 63.60 -9.15
N ALA A 106 38.74 63.45 -10.47
CA ALA A 106 38.05 62.39 -11.19
C ALA A 106 38.56 61.00 -10.79
N THR A 107 39.88 60.81 -10.69
CA THR A 107 40.45 59.51 -10.24
C THR A 107 40.08 59.18 -8.80
N MET A 108 40.09 60.16 -7.88
CA MET A 108 39.66 59.94 -6.50
C MET A 108 38.17 59.58 -6.41
N ARG A 109 37.31 60.24 -7.20
CA ARG A 109 35.89 59.90 -7.27
C ARG A 109 35.63 58.51 -7.86
N SER A 110 36.45 58.05 -8.81
CA SER A 110 36.37 56.68 -9.32
C SER A 110 36.73 55.67 -8.24
N LYS A 111 37.90 55.84 -7.60
CA LYS A 111 38.35 54.94 -6.53
C LYS A 111 37.37 54.87 -5.36
N ALA A 112 36.76 56.01 -4.98
CA ALA A 112 35.73 56.04 -3.96
C ALA A 112 34.46 55.26 -4.37
N ARG A 113 34.03 55.36 -5.64
CA ARG A 113 32.92 54.57 -6.17
C ARG A 113 33.21 53.08 -6.18
N ASP A 114 34.40 52.68 -6.61
CA ASP A 114 34.80 51.26 -6.66
C ASP A 114 34.87 50.65 -5.25
N SER A 115 35.35 51.42 -4.26
CA SER A 115 35.37 51.01 -2.85
C SER A 115 33.96 50.83 -2.28
N VAL A 116 33.03 51.73 -2.60
CA VAL A 116 31.63 51.63 -2.16
C VAL A 116 30.96 50.44 -2.83
N ALA A 117 31.16 50.25 -4.15
CA ALA A 117 30.64 49.10 -4.88
C ALA A 117 31.17 47.76 -4.33
N SER A 118 32.45 47.70 -3.93
CA SER A 118 33.04 46.53 -3.27
C SER A 118 32.41 46.26 -1.90
N SER A 119 32.17 47.31 -1.09
CA SER A 119 31.49 47.19 0.20
C SER A 119 30.03 46.73 0.04
N ASP A 120 29.30 47.29 -0.92
CA ASP A 120 27.91 46.90 -1.21
C ASP A 120 27.83 45.45 -1.67
N HIS A 121 28.77 45.01 -2.49
CA HIS A 121 28.87 43.61 -2.91
C HIS A 121 29.15 42.67 -1.72
N GLN A 122 30.03 43.06 -0.79
CA GLN A 122 30.28 42.28 0.42
C GLN A 122 29.05 42.19 1.33
N HIS A 123 28.30 43.28 1.48
CA HIS A 123 27.04 43.27 2.23
C HIS A 123 25.97 42.38 1.57
N ALA A 124 25.85 42.44 0.24
CA ALA A 124 24.93 41.58 -0.51
C ALA A 124 25.29 40.10 -0.35
N LEU A 125 26.58 39.75 -0.42
CA LEU A 125 27.06 38.38 -0.18
C LEU A 125 26.79 37.93 1.26
N ALA A 126 26.99 38.79 2.25
CA ALA A 126 26.67 38.47 3.64
C ALA A 126 25.17 38.21 3.84
N GLN A 127 24.31 39.03 3.21
CA GLN A 127 22.87 38.84 3.27
C GLN A 127 22.42 37.55 2.56
N GLN A 128 23.02 37.22 1.41
CA GLN A 128 22.75 35.95 0.72
C GLN A 128 23.18 34.75 1.57
N LYS A 129 24.34 34.81 2.22
CA LYS A 129 24.80 33.75 3.13
C LYS A 129 23.87 33.57 4.32
N GLU A 130 23.39 34.66 4.92
CA GLU A 130 22.47 34.56 6.06
C GLU A 130 21.12 33.97 5.63
N ARG A 131 20.58 34.39 4.47
CA ARG A 131 19.37 33.79 3.91
C ARG A 131 19.56 32.29 3.67
N ALA A 132 20.65 31.90 3.00
CA ALA A 132 20.97 30.50 2.75
C ALA A 132 21.10 29.69 4.05
N LYS A 133 21.70 30.28 5.09
CA LYS A 133 21.81 29.65 6.40
C LYS A 133 20.43 29.41 7.03
N THR A 134 19.58 30.44 7.07
CA THR A 134 18.23 30.31 7.64
C THR A 134 17.36 29.29 6.88
N THR A 135 17.50 29.21 5.55
CA THR A 135 16.78 28.20 4.75
C THR A 135 17.28 26.79 5.04
N VAL A 136 18.60 26.60 5.21
CA VAL A 136 19.15 25.28 5.58
C VAL A 136 18.72 24.86 6.99
N GLU A 137 18.64 25.79 7.93
CA GLU A 137 18.15 25.52 9.28
C GLU A 137 16.66 25.12 9.25
N ALA A 138 15.82 25.80 8.47
CA ALA A 138 14.42 25.42 8.29
C ALA A 138 14.27 24.00 7.71
N PHE A 139 15.04 23.66 6.65
CA PHE A 139 15.00 22.30 6.08
C PHE A 139 15.47 21.23 7.07
N ARG A 140 16.42 21.54 7.95
CA ARG A 140 16.84 20.59 9.00
C ARG A 140 15.74 20.31 10.00
N GLU A 141 14.97 21.31 10.39
CA GLU A 141 13.83 21.13 11.29
C GLU A 141 12.73 20.29 10.64
N GLU A 142 12.41 20.57 9.37
CA GLU A 142 11.45 19.78 8.59
C GLU A 142 11.91 18.32 8.44
N LEU A 143 13.18 18.08 8.14
CA LEU A 143 13.75 16.74 8.06
C LEU A 143 13.71 16.00 9.40
N ALA A 144 13.94 16.70 10.52
CA ALA A 144 13.84 16.09 11.85
C ALA A 144 12.40 15.65 12.16
N ILE A 145 11.41 16.48 11.82
CA ILE A 145 9.98 16.14 11.97
C ILE A 145 9.62 14.94 11.08
N ALA A 146 10.04 14.95 9.82
CA ALA A 146 9.76 13.85 8.89
C ALA A 146 10.38 12.52 9.37
N HIS A 147 11.61 12.56 9.88
CA HIS A 147 12.28 11.39 10.44
C HIS A 147 11.53 10.82 11.67
N ASP A 148 11.05 11.70 12.57
CA ASP A 148 10.26 11.26 13.72
C ASP A 148 8.90 10.66 13.30
N GLN A 149 8.25 11.23 12.29
CA GLN A 149 7.02 10.67 11.72
C GLN A 149 7.26 9.29 11.11
N LEU A 150 8.36 9.12 10.37
CA LEU A 150 8.74 7.83 9.78
C LEU A 150 9.01 6.78 10.88
N ARG A 151 9.69 7.17 11.96
CA ARG A 151 9.93 6.29 13.11
C ARG A 151 8.62 5.84 13.77
N VAL A 152 7.65 6.73 13.93
CA VAL A 152 6.33 6.38 14.49
C VAL A 152 5.54 5.47 13.54
N ALA A 153 5.57 5.77 12.23
CA ALA A 153 4.93 4.92 11.23
C ALA A 153 5.52 3.50 11.24
N GLN A 154 6.85 3.36 11.34
CA GLN A 154 7.50 2.06 11.43
C GLN A 154 7.09 1.28 12.69
N GLN A 155 6.96 1.96 13.83
CA GLN A 155 6.47 1.33 15.05
C GLN A 155 5.03 0.80 14.90
N GLU A 156 4.17 1.54 14.20
CA GLU A 156 2.80 1.10 13.95
C GLU A 156 2.76 -0.06 12.95
N ILE A 157 3.59 -0.05 11.90
CA ILE A 157 3.73 -1.18 10.97
C ILE A 157 4.12 -2.46 11.72
N ASN A 158 5.12 -2.38 12.60
CA ASN A 158 5.55 -3.52 13.39
C ASN A 158 4.43 -4.02 14.31
N ARG A 159 3.71 -3.10 14.96
CA ARG A 159 2.56 -3.43 15.81
C ARG A 159 1.45 -4.11 15.01
N LEU A 160 1.09 -3.59 13.84
CA LEU A 160 0.06 -4.17 12.98
C LEU A 160 0.48 -5.56 12.45
N SER A 161 1.75 -5.72 12.09
CA SER A 161 2.31 -7.02 11.69
C SER A 161 2.18 -8.07 12.80
N THR A 162 2.51 -7.72 14.05
CA THR A 162 2.32 -8.63 15.19
C THR A 162 0.84 -8.97 15.42
N ALA A 163 -0.05 -7.98 15.34
CA ALA A 163 -1.49 -8.21 15.51
C ALA A 163 -2.07 -9.09 14.38
N GLN A 164 -1.58 -8.95 13.16
CA GLN A 164 -1.96 -9.80 12.04
C GLN A 164 -1.53 -11.26 12.27
N ALA A 165 -0.28 -11.49 12.69
CA ALA A 165 0.22 -12.83 12.99
C ALA A 165 -0.61 -13.52 14.10
N GLU A 166 -0.93 -12.79 15.17
CA GLU A 166 -1.81 -13.28 16.25
C GLU A 166 -3.22 -13.61 15.74
N ALA A 167 -3.79 -12.76 14.88
CA ALA A 167 -5.10 -12.98 14.28
C ALA A 167 -5.13 -14.20 13.35
N GLU A 168 -4.08 -14.40 12.55
CA GLU A 168 -3.92 -15.58 11.69
C GLU A 168 -3.80 -16.87 12.51
N GLU A 169 -3.04 -16.85 13.61
CA GLU A 169 -2.95 -17.99 14.53
C GLU A 169 -4.28 -18.27 15.24
N ALA A 170 -5.00 -17.24 15.66
CA ALA A 170 -6.35 -17.39 16.21
C ALA A 170 -7.32 -17.98 15.18
N ALA A 171 -7.24 -17.55 13.91
CA ALA A 171 -8.03 -18.11 12.82
C ALA A 171 -7.68 -19.58 12.54
N ARG A 172 -6.39 -19.94 12.54
CA ARG A 172 -5.93 -21.34 12.44
C ARG A 172 -6.54 -22.21 13.55
N ARG A 173 -6.41 -21.78 14.81
CA ARG A 173 -7.00 -22.49 15.98
C ARG A 173 -8.51 -22.65 15.88
N ALA A 174 -9.22 -21.63 15.38
CA ALA A 174 -10.66 -21.69 15.16
C ALA A 174 -11.03 -22.72 14.08
N ARG A 175 -10.31 -22.76 12.96
CA ARG A 175 -10.51 -23.75 11.88
C ARG A 175 -10.26 -25.17 12.37
N ASP A 176 -9.19 -25.41 13.13
CA ASP A 176 -8.87 -26.74 13.67
C ASP A 176 -9.93 -27.21 14.68
N THR A 177 -10.47 -26.29 15.46
CA THR A 177 -11.57 -26.58 16.40
C THR A 177 -12.86 -26.90 15.64
N ALA A 178 -13.19 -26.14 14.59
CA ALA A 178 -14.33 -26.43 13.73
C ALA A 178 -14.19 -27.78 13.02
N ARG A 179 -13.01 -28.09 12.50
CA ARG A 179 -12.71 -29.39 11.86
C ARG A 179 -12.93 -30.55 12.82
N ARG A 180 -12.37 -30.48 14.04
CA ARG A 180 -12.61 -31.50 15.08
C ARG A 180 -14.08 -31.67 15.43
N ALA A 181 -14.85 -30.57 15.50
CA ALA A 181 -16.27 -30.64 15.75
C ALA A 181 -17.03 -31.36 14.62
N VAL A 182 -16.68 -31.06 13.37
CA VAL A 182 -17.24 -31.73 12.19
C VAL A 182 -16.89 -33.22 12.20
N ASP A 183 -15.64 -33.59 12.48
CA ASP A 183 -15.19 -34.98 12.57
C ASP A 183 -15.97 -35.75 13.65
N MET A 184 -16.21 -35.14 14.83
CA MET A 184 -17.04 -35.73 15.88
C MET A 184 -18.48 -35.98 15.42
N VAL A 185 -19.08 -35.07 14.66
CA VAL A 185 -20.43 -35.25 14.11
C VAL A 185 -20.47 -36.40 13.11
N TYR A 186 -19.47 -36.51 12.23
CA TYR A 186 -19.37 -37.64 11.29
C TYR A 186 -19.17 -38.98 12.00
N GLN A 187 -18.32 -39.02 13.04
CA GLN A 187 -18.15 -40.23 13.85
C GLN A 187 -19.46 -40.64 14.55
N ALA A 188 -20.18 -39.69 15.16
CA ALA A 188 -21.46 -39.96 15.79
C ALA A 188 -22.50 -40.47 14.77
N LYS A 189 -22.54 -39.88 13.57
CA LYS A 189 -23.40 -40.34 12.48
C LYS A 189 -23.07 -41.78 12.08
N ALA A 190 -21.79 -42.11 11.88
CA ALA A 190 -21.35 -43.46 11.54
C ALA A 190 -21.71 -44.48 12.63
N GLN A 191 -21.61 -44.11 13.91
CA GLN A 191 -22.06 -44.97 15.02
C GLN A 191 -23.56 -45.24 14.96
N VAL A 192 -24.39 -44.21 14.73
CA VAL A 192 -25.84 -44.38 14.59
C VAL A 192 -26.19 -45.26 13.39
N GLU A 193 -25.53 -45.05 12.25
CA GLU A 193 -25.72 -45.88 11.06
C GLU A 193 -25.30 -47.34 11.30
N GLY A 194 -24.19 -47.57 12.01
CA GLY A 194 -23.76 -48.92 12.42
C GLY A 194 -24.78 -49.62 13.34
N VAL A 195 -25.31 -48.91 14.34
CA VAL A 195 -26.36 -49.44 15.23
C VAL A 195 -27.63 -49.78 14.43
N ASN A 196 -28.03 -48.92 13.49
CA ASN A 196 -29.19 -49.17 12.64
C ASN A 196 -28.99 -50.40 11.74
N LEU A 197 -27.80 -50.58 11.16
CA LEU A 197 -27.48 -51.77 10.37
C LEU A 197 -27.54 -53.05 11.21
N GLY A 198 -26.97 -53.04 12.41
CA GLY A 198 -27.06 -54.17 13.35
C GLY A 198 -28.51 -54.49 13.77
N ALA A 199 -29.34 -53.47 13.99
CA ALA A 199 -30.75 -53.67 14.30
C ALA A 199 -31.54 -54.29 13.13
N LEU A 200 -31.21 -53.94 11.89
CA LEU A 200 -31.80 -54.55 10.69
C LEU A 200 -31.37 -56.00 10.50
N GLU A 201 -30.14 -56.34 10.84
CA GLU A 201 -29.63 -57.72 10.83
C GLU A 201 -30.32 -58.58 11.90
N ALA A 202 -30.39 -58.09 13.14
CA ALA A 202 -31.13 -58.76 14.22
C ALA A 202 -32.62 -58.96 13.87
N ARG A 203 -33.26 -57.98 13.21
CA ARG A 203 -34.64 -58.13 12.73
C ARG A 203 -34.76 -59.23 11.66
N ARG A 204 -33.76 -59.38 10.77
CA ARG A 204 -33.74 -60.45 9.77
C ARG A 204 -33.60 -61.81 10.43
N GLU A 205 -32.67 -61.97 11.37
CA GLU A 205 -32.51 -63.22 12.14
C GLU A 205 -33.78 -63.59 12.91
N TRP A 206 -34.39 -62.64 13.61
CA TRP A 206 -35.65 -62.87 14.31
C TRP A 206 -36.79 -63.25 13.36
N SER A 207 -36.80 -62.73 12.13
CA SER A 207 -37.79 -63.13 11.12
C SER A 207 -37.57 -64.57 10.63
N VAL A 208 -36.34 -65.09 10.68
CA VAL A 208 -36.06 -66.50 10.40
C VAL A 208 -36.58 -67.35 11.54
N VAL A 209 -36.23 -67.04 12.79
CA VAL A 209 -36.73 -67.76 13.97
C VAL A 209 -38.26 -67.79 14.00
N LYS A 210 -38.93 -66.67 13.69
CA LYS A 210 -40.39 -66.61 13.62
C LYS A 210 -40.99 -67.47 12.50
N ARG A 211 -40.27 -67.66 11.40
CA ARG A 211 -40.68 -68.56 10.33
C ARG A 211 -40.55 -69.99 10.80
N ASP A 212 -39.42 -70.36 11.39
CA ASP A 212 -39.16 -71.70 11.91
C ASP A 212 -40.19 -72.08 13.00
N GLU A 213 -40.49 -71.17 13.94
CA GLU A 213 -41.55 -71.36 14.95
C GLU A 213 -42.95 -71.51 14.32
N ALA A 214 -43.20 -70.88 13.18
CA ALA A 214 -44.48 -70.99 12.49
C ALA A 214 -44.57 -72.31 11.71
N GLU A 215 -43.48 -72.75 11.09
CA GLU A 215 -43.37 -74.05 10.43
C GLU A 215 -43.53 -75.19 11.44
N GLU A 216 -42.88 -75.12 12.60
CA GLU A 216 -43.05 -76.10 13.69
C GLU A 216 -44.48 -76.13 14.26
N ARG A 217 -45.14 -74.96 14.34
CA ARG A 217 -46.55 -74.89 14.75
C ARG A 217 -47.47 -75.52 13.70
N VAL A 218 -47.26 -75.26 12.40
CA VAL A 218 -48.04 -75.90 11.33
C VAL A 218 -47.82 -77.42 11.34
N GLU A 219 -46.60 -77.88 11.58
CA GLU A 219 -46.30 -79.31 11.70
C GLU A 219 -46.94 -79.94 12.95
N SER A 220 -47.08 -79.18 14.05
CA SER A 220 -47.80 -79.63 15.26
C SER A 220 -49.32 -79.62 15.06
N ASP A 221 -49.87 -78.59 14.40
CA ASP A 221 -51.30 -78.45 14.12
C ASP A 221 -51.76 -79.48 13.06
N GLU A 222 -50.92 -79.85 12.08
CA GLU A 222 -51.21 -80.96 11.15
C GLU A 222 -51.33 -82.31 11.86
N VAL A 223 -50.66 -82.50 13.00
CA VAL A 223 -50.80 -83.71 13.85
C VAL A 223 -52.09 -83.68 14.69
N GLU A 224 -52.64 -82.50 15.00
CA GLU A 224 -53.86 -82.34 15.80
C GLU A 224 -55.15 -82.33 14.95
N ILE A 225 -55.05 -82.21 13.61
CA ILE A 225 -56.21 -82.16 12.68
C ILE A 225 -56.69 -83.56 12.23
N GLU A 226 -55.98 -84.66 12.53
CA GLU A 226 -56.51 -86.03 12.29
C GLU A 226 -57.51 -86.52 13.36
N GLU A 227 -57.74 -85.76 14.44
CA GLU A 227 -58.70 -86.09 15.50
C GLU A 227 -59.64 -84.93 15.79
N ASP A 228 -60.51 -84.55 14.85
CA ASP A 228 -61.88 -84.06 15.12
C ASP A 228 -62.57 -83.57 13.82
N GLU A 229 -62.77 -84.49 12.88
CA GLU A 229 -63.87 -84.35 11.93
C GLU A 229 -65.19 -84.64 12.67
N THR A 230 -65.82 -83.61 13.26
CA THR A 230 -67.28 -83.38 13.25
C THR A 230 -67.66 -82.26 14.21
N GLU A 231 -67.61 -81.00 13.80
CA GLU A 231 -68.56 -80.02 14.33
C GLU A 231 -68.80 -78.84 13.38
N SER A 232 -70.01 -78.85 12.82
CA SER A 232 -70.59 -77.81 11.98
C SER A 232 -70.77 -76.53 12.80
N TRP A 233 -70.04 -75.46 12.46
CA TRP A 233 -70.34 -74.12 12.93
C TRP A 233 -70.55 -73.14 11.78
N THR A 234 -71.75 -72.57 11.78
CA THR A 234 -72.28 -71.57 10.86
C THR A 234 -71.63 -70.20 11.06
N LEU A 235 -71.31 -69.54 9.94
CA LEU A 235 -70.88 -68.14 9.81
C LEU A 235 -71.83 -67.15 10.50
N PRO A 236 -71.32 -66.20 11.30
CA PRO A 236 -72.00 -64.94 11.56
C PRO A 236 -71.49 -63.82 10.64
N GLY A 237 -72.41 -62.94 10.27
CA GLY A 237 -72.27 -61.96 9.21
C GLY A 237 -71.37 -60.77 9.53
N ILE A 238 -70.89 -60.19 8.44
CA ILE A 238 -70.17 -58.93 8.32
C ILE A 238 -71.08 -57.77 8.78
N PRO A 239 -70.67 -56.93 9.74
CA PRO A 239 -71.20 -55.59 9.87
C PRO A 239 -70.26 -54.56 9.25
N SER A 240 -70.86 -53.71 8.44
CA SER A 240 -70.29 -52.54 7.78
C SER A 240 -69.66 -51.53 8.74
N GLU A 241 -68.76 -50.71 8.17
CA GLU A 241 -68.17 -49.50 8.74
C GLU A 241 -69.16 -48.58 9.48
N PRO A 242 -68.65 -47.73 10.38
CA PRO A 242 -68.72 -46.32 10.01
C PRO A 242 -67.44 -45.52 10.26
N ASP A 243 -67.32 -44.52 9.40
CA ASP A 243 -66.52 -43.32 9.50
C ASP A 243 -66.52 -42.61 10.87
N SER A 244 -65.49 -41.75 10.98
CA SER A 244 -65.45 -40.49 11.72
C SER A 244 -64.81 -40.46 13.12
N ALA A 245 -63.64 -39.81 13.10
CA ALA A 245 -63.29 -38.66 13.92
C ALA A 245 -62.54 -38.88 15.26
N ARG A 246 -61.33 -38.32 15.26
CA ARG A 246 -60.90 -37.28 16.22
C ARG A 246 -60.76 -37.76 17.67
N ASN A 247 -59.52 -37.99 18.13
CA ASN A 247 -59.08 -37.45 19.42
C ASN A 247 -57.56 -37.45 19.64
N SER A 248 -57.11 -36.26 20.02
CA SER A 248 -55.92 -35.82 20.75
C SER A 248 -54.93 -36.85 21.28
N ALA A 249 -53.67 -36.56 20.95
CA ALA A 249 -52.47 -37.03 21.63
C ALA A 249 -52.48 -36.71 23.15
N HIS A 250 -52.46 -37.78 23.95
CA HIS A 250 -52.02 -37.75 25.34
C HIS A 250 -51.04 -38.91 25.54
N TYR A 251 -49.75 -38.60 25.67
CA TYR A 251 -48.74 -39.52 26.18
C TYR A 251 -48.84 -39.55 27.71
N PRO A 252 -49.06 -40.70 28.36
CA PRO A 252 -48.86 -40.83 29.78
C PRO A 252 -47.41 -41.19 30.09
N ALA A 253 -46.91 -40.58 31.16
CA ALA A 253 -45.63 -40.86 31.78
C ALA A 253 -45.56 -42.30 32.31
N ILE A 254 -44.47 -43.01 31.98
CA ILE A 254 -44.13 -44.29 32.60
C ILE A 254 -43.47 -44.00 33.94
N ALA A 255 -44.17 -44.35 35.02
CA ALA A 255 -43.62 -44.52 36.35
C ALA A 255 -43.08 -45.96 36.47
N GLY A 256 -41.82 -46.09 36.91
CA GLY A 256 -41.21 -47.35 37.35
C GLY A 256 -40.78 -47.24 38.82
N PRO A 257 -41.01 -48.27 39.68
CA PRO A 257 -40.84 -48.15 41.12
C PRO A 257 -39.48 -48.64 41.66
N ALA A 258 -39.03 -47.91 42.68
CA ALA A 258 -38.43 -48.38 43.95
C ALA A 258 -37.21 -49.32 43.94
N ARG A 259 -36.09 -48.84 44.53
CA ARG A 259 -35.56 -49.22 45.87
C ARG A 259 -34.08 -48.87 46.00
N SER A 260 -33.74 -47.93 46.87
CA SER A 260 -32.71 -48.16 47.90
C SER A 260 -32.76 -47.06 48.95
N ALA A 261 -33.08 -47.47 50.18
CA ALA A 261 -33.18 -46.61 51.34
C ALA A 261 -31.78 -46.22 51.83
N ARG A 262 -31.49 -44.91 51.85
CA ARG A 262 -30.52 -44.31 52.77
C ARG A 262 -31.18 -43.16 53.50
N ARG A 263 -31.11 -43.23 54.84
CA ARG A 263 -31.67 -42.27 55.79
C ARG A 263 -31.25 -40.82 55.49
N PRO A 264 -32.17 -39.84 55.56
CA PRO A 264 -31.80 -38.42 55.50
C PRO A 264 -31.25 -37.91 56.85
N PRO A 265 -30.24 -37.03 56.85
CA PRO A 265 -29.91 -36.19 58.01
C PRO A 265 -30.97 -35.08 58.22
N PRO A 266 -31.04 -34.46 59.41
CA PRO A 266 -32.10 -33.52 59.77
C PRO A 266 -32.13 -32.25 58.89
N PRO A 267 -33.31 -31.64 58.70
CA PRO A 267 -33.48 -30.45 57.88
C PRO A 267 -32.94 -29.23 58.62
N THR A 268 -31.76 -28.78 58.25
CA THR A 268 -31.29 -27.45 58.61
C THR A 268 -30.76 -26.77 57.34
N SER A 269 -31.33 -25.61 57.00
CA SER A 269 -30.92 -24.67 55.93
C SER A 269 -31.37 -24.94 54.47
N MET A 270 -32.67 -24.89 54.19
CA MET A 270 -33.18 -24.74 52.81
C MET A 270 -33.53 -23.28 52.42
N ILE A 271 -33.38 -22.30 53.32
CA ILE A 271 -33.78 -20.90 53.05
C ILE A 271 -32.65 -20.05 52.40
N ARG A 272 -31.45 -20.61 52.16
CA ARG A 272 -30.28 -19.82 51.72
C ARG A 272 -29.82 -19.98 50.26
N ARG A 273 -30.52 -20.74 49.41
CA ARG A 273 -30.10 -20.95 48.00
C ARG A 273 -30.72 -20.01 46.97
N HIS A 274 -31.76 -19.25 47.30
CA HIS A 274 -32.33 -18.26 46.37
C HIS A 274 -31.54 -16.93 46.34
N SER A 275 -30.84 -16.57 47.43
CA SER A 275 -30.08 -15.31 47.50
C SER A 275 -28.84 -15.28 46.58
N ASP A 276 -28.21 -16.42 46.29
CA ASP A 276 -27.01 -16.46 45.43
C ASP A 276 -27.36 -16.43 43.94
N SER A 277 -28.56 -16.90 43.57
CA SER A 277 -29.06 -16.80 42.19
C SER A 277 -29.32 -15.33 41.83
N ASP A 278 -29.96 -14.59 42.73
CA ASP A 278 -30.27 -13.17 42.52
C ASP A 278 -28.99 -12.30 42.52
N ALA A 279 -27.99 -12.64 43.33
CA ALA A 279 -26.70 -11.97 43.30
C ALA A 279 -25.95 -12.20 41.97
N ARG A 280 -26.12 -13.36 41.33
CA ARG A 280 -25.49 -13.70 40.04
C ARG A 280 -26.18 -12.98 38.89
N THR A 281 -27.50 -12.89 38.88
CA THR A 281 -28.26 -12.16 37.85
C THR A 281 -27.94 -10.66 37.90
N ILE A 282 -27.92 -10.05 39.08
CA ILE A 282 -27.54 -8.63 39.26
C ILE A 282 -26.10 -8.37 38.76
N ARG A 283 -25.16 -9.28 39.03
CA ARG A 283 -23.78 -9.16 38.52
C ARG A 283 -23.71 -9.25 37.01
N LEU A 284 -24.46 -10.17 36.39
CA LEU A 284 -24.52 -10.32 34.93
C LEU A 284 -25.16 -9.10 34.26
N GLU A 285 -26.26 -8.59 34.78
CA GLU A 285 -26.90 -7.36 34.28
C GLU A 285 -25.97 -6.15 34.39
N SER A 286 -25.22 -6.04 35.49
CA SER A 286 -24.20 -5.00 35.64
C SER A 286 -23.03 -5.15 34.65
N ALA A 287 -22.70 -6.39 34.27
CA ALA A 287 -21.63 -6.67 33.30
C ALA A 287 -22.09 -6.36 31.87
N VAL A 288 -23.33 -6.74 31.53
CA VAL A 288 -23.95 -6.43 30.23
C VAL A 288 -24.05 -4.93 30.03
N THR A 289 -24.52 -4.17 31.03
CA THR A 289 -24.59 -2.71 30.94
C THR A 289 -23.22 -2.07 30.76
N ARG A 290 -22.19 -2.52 31.51
CA ARG A 290 -20.80 -2.04 31.34
C ARG A 290 -20.24 -2.35 29.95
N LEU A 291 -20.48 -3.55 29.43
CA LEU A 291 -19.99 -3.97 28.12
C LEU A 291 -20.70 -3.21 27.00
N SER A 292 -22.01 -3.04 27.07
CA SER A 292 -22.79 -2.24 26.12
C SER A 292 -22.28 -0.79 26.06
N ALA A 293 -21.99 -0.17 27.21
CA ALA A 293 -21.42 1.17 27.27
C ALA A 293 -19.99 1.24 26.70
N LYS A 294 -19.17 0.19 26.86
CA LYS A 294 -17.84 0.11 26.23
C LYS A 294 -17.96 -0.03 24.71
N LEU A 295 -18.88 -0.86 24.25
CA LEU A 295 -19.12 -1.11 22.82
C LEU A 295 -19.63 0.17 22.11
N GLN A 296 -20.49 0.94 22.77
CA GLN A 296 -20.94 2.24 22.26
C GLN A 296 -19.80 3.25 22.13
N ARG A 297 -18.87 3.31 23.10
CA ARG A 297 -17.69 4.17 23.02
C ARG A 297 -16.76 3.79 21.87
N VAL A 298 -16.52 2.49 21.65
CA VAL A 298 -15.70 2.01 20.53
C VAL A 298 -16.34 2.38 19.18
N ARG A 299 -17.66 2.23 19.04
CA ARG A 299 -18.38 2.66 17.84
C ARG A 299 -18.22 4.17 17.60
N GLN A 300 -18.39 4.98 18.64
CA GLN A 300 -18.20 6.43 18.54
C GLN A 300 -16.76 6.81 18.14
N GLN A 301 -15.75 6.14 18.69
CA GLN A 301 -14.35 6.35 18.30
C GLN A 301 -14.10 5.98 16.83
N ARG A 302 -14.66 4.86 16.38
CA ARG A 302 -14.56 4.43 14.97
C ARG A 302 -15.17 5.48 14.04
N ASP A 303 -16.35 6.01 14.38
CA ASP A 303 -17.04 6.98 13.55
C ASP A 303 -16.26 8.32 13.49
N ILE A 304 -15.68 8.77 14.61
CA ILE A 304 -14.78 9.95 14.65
C ILE A 304 -13.53 9.74 13.78
N LEU A 305 -12.91 8.55 13.83
CA LEU A 305 -11.74 8.24 13.01
C LEU A 305 -12.10 8.18 11.52
N ALA A 306 -13.25 7.61 11.17
CA ALA A 306 -13.74 7.58 9.80
C ALA A 306 -13.98 9.00 9.25
N ASP A 307 -14.53 9.91 10.07
CA ASP A 307 -14.72 11.30 9.69
C ASP A 307 -13.40 12.05 9.51
N ARG A 308 -12.41 11.81 10.38
CA ARG A 308 -11.06 12.37 10.23
C ARG A 308 -10.38 11.88 8.96
N LEU A 309 -10.49 10.60 8.64
CA LEU A 309 -9.93 10.04 7.40
C LEU A 309 -10.62 10.62 6.16
N ARG A 310 -11.93 10.86 6.20
CA ARG A 310 -12.64 11.59 5.14
C ARG A 310 -12.12 13.02 4.99
N GLN A 311 -11.97 13.76 6.10
CA GLN A 311 -11.43 15.12 6.06
C GLN A 311 -9.99 15.18 5.51
N ILE A 312 -9.12 14.25 5.91
CA ILE A 312 -7.76 14.16 5.38
C ILE A 312 -7.83 13.93 3.87
N ARG A 313 -8.63 12.95 3.41
CA ARG A 313 -8.81 12.67 1.99
C ARG A 313 -9.30 13.89 1.22
N ASP A 314 -10.34 14.56 1.70
CA ASP A 314 -10.91 15.75 1.03
C ASP A 314 -9.90 16.90 1.00
N SER A 315 -9.08 17.03 2.05
CA SER A 315 -7.99 18.01 2.12
C SER A 315 -6.84 17.67 1.17
N GLU A 316 -6.51 16.40 1.00
CA GLU A 316 -5.51 15.90 0.05
C GLU A 316 -5.98 16.09 -1.39
N HIS A 317 -7.24 15.79 -1.70
CA HIS A 317 -7.81 16.06 -3.03
C HIS A 317 -7.82 17.58 -3.31
N SER A 318 -8.20 18.39 -2.32
CA SER A 318 -8.17 19.85 -2.45
C SER A 318 -6.75 20.42 -2.53
N ALA A 319 -5.75 19.75 -1.95
CA ALA A 319 -4.34 20.13 -2.02
C ALA A 319 -3.71 19.67 -3.34
N ALA A 320 -4.02 18.47 -3.81
CA ALA A 320 -3.63 17.95 -5.11
C ALA A 320 -4.22 18.81 -6.23
N SER A 321 -5.53 19.08 -6.23
CA SER A 321 -6.14 20.00 -7.21
C SER A 321 -5.54 21.41 -7.15
N ARG A 322 -5.12 21.90 -5.96
CA ARG A 322 -4.42 23.19 -5.85
C ARG A 322 -2.98 23.14 -6.35
N ARG A 323 -2.27 22.03 -6.20
CA ARG A 323 -0.92 21.85 -6.77
C ARG A 323 -0.97 21.76 -8.29
N PHE A 324 -1.96 21.07 -8.86
CA PHE A 324 -2.18 21.04 -10.30
C PHE A 324 -2.63 22.39 -10.88
N SER A 325 -3.34 23.22 -10.11
CA SER A 325 -3.92 24.47 -10.62
C SER A 325 -2.97 25.69 -10.59
N VAL A 326 -1.85 25.67 -9.87
CA VAL A 326 -1.05 26.89 -9.64
C VAL A 326 0.03 27.14 -10.70
N ASN A 327 0.41 26.13 -11.51
CA ASN A 327 1.41 26.30 -12.59
C ASN A 327 0.99 25.74 -13.95
N SER A 328 -0.17 25.09 -14.07
CA SER A 328 -0.62 24.55 -15.36
C SER A 328 -1.27 25.65 -16.18
N ASP A 329 -0.64 26.03 -17.28
CA ASP A 329 -1.24 26.88 -18.30
C ASP A 329 -2.60 26.29 -18.70
N ALA A 330 -3.71 27.01 -18.51
CA ALA A 330 -5.06 26.46 -18.72
C ALA A 330 -5.26 25.91 -20.15
N SER A 331 -4.53 26.47 -21.11
CA SER A 331 -4.45 25.99 -22.49
C SER A 331 -3.91 24.56 -22.59
N ARG A 332 -2.93 24.20 -21.75
CA ARG A 332 -2.31 22.87 -21.74
C ARG A 332 -3.24 21.80 -21.18
N GLN A 333 -3.99 22.11 -20.13
CA GLN A 333 -4.99 21.18 -19.57
C GLN A 333 -6.06 20.80 -20.60
N SER A 334 -6.40 21.71 -21.53
CA SER A 334 -7.33 21.39 -22.62
C SER A 334 -6.73 20.57 -23.75
N ALA A 335 -5.41 20.65 -23.97
CA ALA A 335 -4.70 19.93 -25.03
C ALA A 335 -4.31 18.51 -24.61
N LEU A 336 -4.02 18.29 -23.32
CA LEU A 336 -3.49 17.04 -22.80
C LEU A 336 -4.33 15.79 -23.17
N PRO A 337 -5.68 15.78 -23.07
CA PRO A 337 -6.44 14.59 -23.46
C PRO A 337 -6.28 14.23 -24.95
N SER A 338 -6.15 15.25 -25.81
CA SER A 338 -5.92 15.05 -27.25
C SER A 338 -4.49 14.62 -27.55
N GLU A 339 -3.51 15.08 -26.77
CA GLU A 339 -2.12 14.60 -26.87
C GLU A 339 -2.01 13.15 -26.41
N MET A 340 -2.61 12.79 -25.26
CA MET A 340 -2.62 11.42 -24.75
C MET A 340 -3.27 10.46 -25.75
N SER A 341 -4.43 10.83 -26.31
CA SER A 341 -5.12 10.00 -27.31
C SER A 341 -4.27 9.74 -28.55
N ARG A 342 -3.54 10.77 -29.03
CA ARG A 342 -2.64 10.66 -30.19
C ARG A 342 -1.41 9.79 -29.89
N ARG A 343 -0.81 9.98 -28.71
CA ARG A 343 0.27 9.14 -28.22
C ARG A 343 -0.15 7.67 -28.13
N THR A 344 -1.30 7.39 -27.51
CA THR A 344 -1.84 6.04 -27.37
C THR A 344 -2.09 5.40 -28.73
N ALA A 345 -2.67 6.14 -29.69
CA ALA A 345 -2.85 5.63 -31.05
C ALA A 345 -1.51 5.29 -31.73
N ALA A 346 -0.51 6.18 -31.65
CA ALA A 346 0.81 5.92 -32.21
C ALA A 346 1.51 4.72 -31.56
N ARG A 347 1.40 4.57 -30.23
CA ARG A 347 1.93 3.41 -29.48
C ARG A 347 1.26 2.10 -29.91
N ILE A 348 -0.06 2.09 -30.08
CA ILE A 348 -0.77 0.89 -30.54
C ILE A 348 -0.23 0.44 -31.90
N GLU A 349 -0.08 1.37 -32.85
CA GLU A 349 0.44 1.04 -34.19
C GLU A 349 1.91 0.59 -34.17
N MET A 350 2.75 1.20 -33.33
CA MET A 350 4.17 0.85 -33.24
C MET A 350 4.44 -0.45 -32.48
N LEU A 351 3.74 -0.68 -31.36
CA LEU A 351 4.01 -1.79 -30.45
C LEU A 351 3.23 -3.05 -30.83
N PHE A 352 2.05 -2.89 -31.42
CA PHE A 352 1.17 -3.99 -31.81
C PHE A 352 0.79 -3.90 -33.29
N PRO A 353 1.78 -3.92 -34.21
CA PRO A 353 1.49 -3.80 -35.63
C PRO A 353 0.69 -5.01 -36.12
N ASN A 354 -0.50 -4.76 -36.67
CA ASN A 354 -1.31 -5.79 -37.33
C ASN A 354 -0.68 -6.16 -38.68
N VAL A 355 0.31 -7.05 -38.66
CA VAL A 355 0.88 -7.66 -39.86
C VAL A 355 0.11 -8.95 -40.12
N ASP A 356 -0.42 -9.13 -41.33
CA ASP A 356 -1.34 -10.22 -41.72
C ASP A 356 -0.84 -11.65 -41.41
N ASP A 357 0.44 -11.84 -41.09
CA ASP A 357 1.07 -13.15 -40.88
C ASP A 357 1.85 -13.28 -39.54
N GLU A 358 1.96 -12.24 -38.70
CA GLU A 358 2.69 -12.32 -37.42
C GLU A 358 1.76 -12.15 -36.22
N PRO A 359 1.80 -13.06 -35.23
CA PRO A 359 0.96 -12.94 -34.05
C PRO A 359 1.36 -11.70 -33.24
N THR A 360 0.41 -10.79 -33.08
CA THR A 360 0.55 -9.61 -32.21
C THR A 360 0.51 -10.07 -30.75
N SER A 361 1.58 -9.82 -30.01
CA SER A 361 1.66 -10.17 -28.60
C SER A 361 2.12 -8.97 -27.78
N CYS A 362 1.74 -8.93 -26.50
CA CYS A 362 2.29 -7.92 -25.60
C CYS A 362 3.79 -8.18 -25.40
N ILE A 363 4.54 -7.14 -25.02
CA ILE A 363 6.00 -7.22 -24.82
C ILE A 363 6.39 -8.37 -23.90
N TRP A 364 5.60 -8.62 -22.85
CA TRP A 364 5.90 -9.72 -21.94
C TRP A 364 5.83 -11.08 -22.62
N HIS A 365 4.76 -11.36 -23.36
CA HIS A 365 4.57 -12.61 -24.08
C HIS A 365 5.58 -12.75 -25.24
N ALA A 366 5.96 -11.64 -25.89
CA ALA A 366 7.02 -11.65 -26.89
C ALA A 366 8.37 -12.12 -26.32
N LEU A 367 8.65 -11.81 -25.04
CA LEU A 367 9.84 -12.26 -24.32
C LEU A 367 9.72 -13.67 -23.71
N HIS A 368 8.50 -14.17 -23.52
CA HIS A 368 8.21 -15.47 -22.88
C HIS A 368 7.31 -16.34 -23.77
N PRO A 369 7.79 -16.75 -24.95
CA PRO A 369 7.00 -17.48 -25.93
C PRO A 369 6.49 -18.84 -25.41
N GLU A 370 7.17 -19.44 -24.42
CA GLU A 370 6.75 -20.69 -23.77
C GLU A 370 5.39 -20.61 -23.05
N THR A 371 4.90 -19.41 -22.75
CA THR A 371 3.62 -19.19 -22.07
C THR A 371 2.46 -18.90 -23.03
N ILE A 372 2.74 -18.70 -24.32
CA ILE A 372 1.71 -18.38 -25.30
C ILE A 372 0.98 -19.69 -25.66
N LEU A 373 -0.21 -19.87 -25.11
CA LEU A 373 -1.17 -20.80 -25.71
C LEU A 373 -1.62 -20.18 -27.03
N PRO A 374 -1.36 -20.81 -28.18
CA PRO A 374 -1.80 -20.27 -29.46
C PRO A 374 -3.33 -20.12 -29.41
N ASN A 375 -3.81 -18.89 -29.61
CA ASN A 375 -5.24 -18.64 -29.69
C ASN A 375 -5.76 -19.35 -30.94
N LEU A 376 -6.67 -20.31 -30.77
CA LEU A 376 -7.15 -21.19 -31.85
C LEU A 376 -8.26 -20.56 -32.70
N GLY A 377 -8.47 -19.24 -32.60
CA GLY A 377 -9.55 -18.52 -33.27
C GLY A 377 -9.18 -17.07 -33.61
N PRO A 378 -10.03 -16.38 -34.40
CA PRO A 378 -9.82 -14.98 -34.72
C PRO A 378 -9.85 -14.14 -33.44
N THR A 379 -8.82 -13.34 -33.23
CA THR A 379 -8.68 -12.47 -32.07
C THR A 379 -9.76 -11.37 -32.12
N PRO A 380 -10.54 -11.18 -31.04
CA PRO A 380 -11.54 -10.11 -30.98
C PRO A 380 -10.90 -8.72 -31.12
N ASP A 381 -11.64 -7.77 -31.71
CA ASP A 381 -11.21 -6.37 -31.78
C ASP A 381 -10.82 -5.85 -30.38
N GLY A 382 -9.63 -5.24 -30.27
CA GLY A 382 -9.09 -4.72 -29.01
C GLY A 382 -8.36 -5.74 -28.12
N MET A 383 -8.20 -6.98 -28.59
CA MET A 383 -7.32 -7.99 -27.99
C MET A 383 -6.11 -8.27 -28.88
N LEU A 384 -5.03 -8.70 -28.25
CA LEU A 384 -3.81 -9.21 -28.86
C LEU A 384 -3.91 -10.74 -29.00
N ASP A 385 -3.14 -11.34 -29.91
CA ASP A 385 -3.15 -12.79 -30.15
C ASP A 385 -2.67 -13.60 -28.94
N CYS A 386 -1.92 -12.98 -28.02
CA CYS A 386 -1.55 -13.57 -26.73
C CYS A 386 -2.71 -13.62 -25.70
N GLY A 387 -3.89 -13.11 -26.04
CA GLY A 387 -5.08 -13.07 -25.17
C GLY A 387 -5.14 -11.89 -24.20
N CYS A 388 -4.14 -11.00 -24.24
CA CYS A 388 -4.18 -9.73 -23.50
C CYS A 388 -5.00 -8.69 -24.26
N THR A 389 -5.61 -7.76 -23.54
CA THR A 389 -6.18 -6.55 -24.16
C THR A 389 -5.07 -5.60 -24.59
N VAL A 390 -5.35 -4.73 -25.56
CA VAL A 390 -4.41 -3.69 -26.00
C VAL A 390 -4.01 -2.77 -24.83
N ASP A 391 -4.97 -2.42 -23.96
CA ASP A 391 -4.73 -1.59 -22.78
C ASP A 391 -3.78 -2.28 -21.78
N GLU A 392 -3.92 -3.59 -21.57
CA GLU A 392 -2.99 -4.37 -20.75
C GLU A 392 -1.59 -4.39 -21.38
N GLY A 393 -1.48 -4.55 -22.69
CA GLY A 393 -0.21 -4.50 -23.40
C GLY A 393 0.49 -3.14 -23.25
N LEU A 394 -0.25 -2.03 -23.42
CA LEU A 394 0.28 -0.68 -23.24
C LEU A 394 0.71 -0.43 -21.79
N PHE A 395 -0.09 -0.90 -20.83
CA PHE A 395 0.22 -0.77 -19.41
C PHE A 395 1.49 -1.53 -19.04
N GLU A 396 1.65 -2.77 -19.53
CA GLU A 396 2.85 -3.57 -19.32
C GLU A 396 4.10 -2.92 -19.90
N GLU A 397 3.99 -2.35 -21.11
CA GLU A 397 5.08 -1.59 -21.71
C GLU A 397 5.47 -0.41 -20.82
N ALA A 398 4.49 0.37 -20.37
CA ALA A 398 4.73 1.55 -19.55
C ALA A 398 5.39 1.17 -18.21
N LEU A 399 4.96 0.09 -17.57
CA LEU A 399 5.60 -0.44 -16.36
C LEU A 399 7.06 -0.83 -16.63
N THR A 400 7.30 -1.60 -17.68
CA THR A 400 8.64 -2.07 -18.06
C THR A 400 9.59 -0.90 -18.29
N ARG A 401 9.13 0.13 -19.01
CA ARG A 401 9.93 1.30 -19.36
C ARG A 401 10.22 2.21 -18.16
N ASN A 402 9.32 2.25 -17.18
CA ASN A 402 9.52 2.96 -15.91
C ASN A 402 10.26 2.12 -14.86
N GLY A 403 10.82 0.96 -15.24
CA GLY A 403 11.54 0.07 -14.34
C GLY A 403 10.66 -0.61 -13.28
N VAL A 404 9.34 -0.58 -13.46
CA VAL A 404 8.38 -1.23 -12.56
C VAL A 404 8.15 -2.66 -13.03
N GLY A 405 8.55 -3.64 -12.23
CA GLY A 405 8.39 -5.05 -12.54
C GLY A 405 9.57 -5.69 -13.28
N HIS A 406 10.62 -4.92 -13.61
CA HIS A 406 11.93 -5.47 -13.93
C HIS A 406 12.75 -5.55 -12.64
N PHE A 407 12.45 -6.53 -11.78
CA PHE A 407 13.38 -6.85 -10.69
C PHE A 407 14.66 -7.36 -11.33
N MET A 408 15.71 -6.54 -11.34
CA MET A 408 17.03 -7.00 -11.75
C MET A 408 17.41 -8.16 -10.84
N VAL A 409 17.44 -9.36 -11.41
CA VAL A 409 17.93 -10.56 -10.75
C VAL A 409 19.45 -10.43 -10.71
N GLU A 410 20.02 -10.22 -9.53
CA GLU A 410 21.42 -10.55 -9.30
C GLU A 410 21.60 -12.05 -9.56
N GLU A 411 22.42 -12.35 -10.56
CA GLU A 411 22.83 -13.60 -11.26
C GLU A 411 22.42 -15.03 -10.81
N ASP A 412 21.84 -15.30 -9.64
CA ASP A 412 21.65 -16.69 -9.15
C ASP A 412 20.22 -17.07 -8.71
N MET A 413 19.19 -16.23 -8.92
CA MET A 413 17.78 -16.64 -8.70
C MET A 413 17.03 -16.92 -10.01
N ILE A 414 16.97 -18.21 -10.34
CA ILE A 414 16.24 -18.81 -11.46
C ILE A 414 14.75 -18.42 -11.40
N SER A 415 14.30 -17.66 -12.40
CA SER A 415 12.92 -17.56 -12.92
C SER A 415 11.77 -17.23 -11.95
N GLY A 416 11.79 -16.04 -11.33
CA GLY A 416 10.63 -15.41 -10.67
C GLY A 416 11.07 -14.04 -10.17
N ASP A 417 10.42 -12.92 -10.46
CA ASP A 417 9.01 -12.70 -10.65
C ASP A 417 8.81 -11.52 -11.61
N VAL A 418 8.24 -11.80 -12.79
CA VAL A 418 7.46 -10.78 -13.47
C VAL A 418 6.11 -10.71 -12.76
N ILE A 419 5.53 -9.52 -12.61
CA ILE A 419 4.18 -9.34 -12.05
C ILE A 419 3.28 -10.45 -12.62
N GLU A 420 2.74 -11.30 -11.74
CA GLU A 420 1.91 -12.43 -12.17
C GLU A 420 0.85 -11.93 -13.16
N SER A 421 0.67 -12.61 -14.29
CA SER A 421 -0.28 -12.16 -15.34
C SER A 421 -1.67 -11.87 -14.79
N GLY A 422 -2.12 -12.64 -13.77
CA GLY A 422 -3.38 -12.39 -13.06
C GLY A 422 -3.43 -11.15 -12.18
N LEU A 423 -2.28 -10.66 -11.68
CA LEU A 423 -2.21 -9.43 -10.89
C LEU A 423 -2.21 -8.18 -11.77
N ARG A 424 -1.74 -8.28 -13.02
CA ARG A 424 -1.64 -7.14 -13.96
C ARG A 424 -2.99 -6.54 -14.29
N GLY A 425 -3.94 -7.37 -14.71
CA GLY A 425 -5.32 -6.93 -14.99
C GLY A 425 -5.97 -6.34 -13.75
N ALA A 426 -5.83 -6.98 -12.59
CA ALA A 426 -6.36 -6.47 -11.32
C ALA A 426 -5.74 -5.11 -10.91
N LEU A 427 -4.45 -4.92 -11.18
CA LEU A 427 -3.74 -3.67 -10.91
C LEU A 427 -4.19 -2.56 -11.88
N LEU A 428 -4.28 -2.86 -13.18
CA LEU A 428 -4.77 -1.91 -14.18
C LEU A 428 -6.21 -1.49 -13.87
N GLU A 429 -7.11 -2.43 -13.59
CA GLU A 429 -8.49 -2.14 -13.19
C GLU A 429 -8.54 -1.29 -11.91
N LEU A 430 -7.69 -1.59 -10.93
CA LEU A 430 -7.61 -0.80 -9.69
C LEU A 430 -7.15 0.63 -9.98
N LEU A 431 -6.13 0.80 -10.83
CA LEU A 431 -5.59 2.11 -11.20
C LEU A 431 -6.61 2.92 -12.00
N GLN A 432 -7.24 2.32 -13.00
CA GLN A 432 -8.32 2.94 -13.77
C GLN A 432 -9.48 3.35 -12.86
N ARG A 433 -9.94 2.45 -11.99
CA ARG A 433 -11.11 2.70 -11.14
C ARG A 433 -10.86 3.72 -10.03
N ARG A 434 -9.66 3.75 -9.46
CA ARG A 434 -9.36 4.56 -8.27
C ARG A 434 -8.65 5.87 -8.59
N PHE A 435 -7.90 5.92 -9.68
CA PHE A 435 -7.05 7.04 -10.05
C PHE A 435 -7.30 7.55 -11.47
N ASP A 436 -8.35 7.07 -12.14
CA ASP A 436 -8.68 7.41 -13.52
C ASP A 436 -7.46 7.25 -14.45
N TYR A 437 -6.73 6.15 -14.26
CA TYR A 437 -5.51 5.89 -15.01
C TYR A 437 -5.75 5.82 -16.52
N LEU A 438 -4.87 6.47 -17.30
CA LEU A 438 -4.82 6.48 -18.75
C LEU A 438 -3.38 6.20 -19.20
N ASP A 439 -3.21 5.58 -20.37
CA ASP A 439 -1.89 5.39 -20.99
C ASP A 439 -1.18 6.75 -21.15
N GLY A 440 0.11 6.80 -20.78
CA GLY A 440 0.89 8.04 -20.75
C GLY A 440 0.92 8.77 -19.41
N LEU A 441 0.09 8.40 -18.43
CA LEU A 441 0.14 9.07 -17.12
C LEU A 441 1.41 8.79 -16.31
N LEU A 442 2.06 7.65 -16.53
CA LEU A 442 3.33 7.34 -15.85
C LEU A 442 4.47 8.21 -16.37
N GLU A 443 4.32 8.73 -17.59
CA GLU A 443 5.29 9.54 -18.31
C GLU A 443 5.09 11.03 -18.15
N ILE A 444 4.10 11.47 -17.40
CA ILE A 444 3.87 12.89 -17.15
C ILE A 444 4.46 13.23 -15.78
N ASP A 445 5.40 14.17 -15.75
CA ASP A 445 5.97 14.64 -14.49
C ASP A 445 4.84 15.30 -13.67
N PRO A 446 4.55 14.79 -12.46
CA PRO A 446 3.43 15.28 -11.65
C PRO A 446 3.60 16.73 -11.19
N HIS A 447 4.81 17.31 -11.27
CA HIS A 447 5.08 18.69 -10.84
C HIS A 447 4.93 19.69 -11.98
N THR A 448 5.35 19.32 -13.19
CA THR A 448 5.34 20.21 -14.36
C THR A 448 4.10 20.00 -15.22
N GLY A 449 3.57 18.78 -15.26
CA GLY A 449 2.54 18.36 -16.22
C GLY A 449 3.13 18.16 -17.63
N ASP A 450 4.45 18.04 -17.73
CA ASP A 450 5.18 17.84 -18.97
C ASP A 450 5.47 16.35 -19.18
N TRP A 451 5.54 15.96 -20.46
CA TRP A 451 6.02 14.63 -20.84
C TRP A 451 7.50 14.50 -20.45
N GLU A 452 7.82 13.51 -19.63
CA GLU A 452 9.18 13.16 -19.26
C GLU A 452 9.93 12.57 -20.46
N ASN A 453 11.24 12.83 -20.56
CA ASN A 453 12.14 12.16 -21.52
C ASN A 453 11.73 12.19 -23.00
N GLY A 454 10.90 13.16 -23.42
CA GLY A 454 10.40 13.19 -24.80
C GLY A 454 9.29 12.18 -25.06
N GLU A 455 8.58 11.72 -24.04
CA GLU A 455 7.48 10.74 -24.18
C GLU A 455 6.18 11.33 -24.72
N GLY A 456 6.25 12.55 -25.25
CA GLY A 456 5.12 13.24 -25.83
C GLY A 456 4.62 12.54 -27.08
N HIS A 457 3.38 12.87 -27.44
CA HIS A 457 2.76 12.39 -28.66
C HIS A 457 3.63 12.64 -29.91
N ASP A 458 4.32 13.79 -30.00
CA ASP A 458 5.19 14.15 -31.13
C ASP A 458 6.27 13.08 -31.37
N THR A 459 6.93 12.59 -30.33
CA THR A 459 8.01 11.61 -30.46
C THR A 459 7.51 10.24 -30.89
N TRP A 460 6.33 9.82 -30.40
CA TRP A 460 5.71 8.57 -30.84
C TRP A 460 5.15 8.68 -32.27
N GLU A 461 4.58 9.82 -32.65
CA GLU A 461 4.13 10.08 -34.03
C GLU A 461 5.31 10.16 -35.01
N GLU A 462 6.42 10.80 -34.64
CA GLU A 462 7.65 10.84 -35.42
C GLU A 462 8.23 9.43 -35.60
N GLY A 463 8.32 8.62 -34.53
CA GLY A 463 8.77 7.23 -34.61
C GLY A 463 7.89 6.38 -35.54
N LEU A 464 6.57 6.58 -35.51
CA LEU A 464 5.63 5.92 -36.41
C LEU A 464 5.83 6.35 -37.88
N GLN A 465 6.08 7.64 -38.13
CA GLN A 465 6.38 8.16 -39.46
C GLN A 465 7.70 7.59 -39.99
N GLU A 466 8.73 7.48 -39.15
CA GLU A 466 10.03 6.90 -39.51
C GLU A 466 9.93 5.40 -39.83
N LEU A 467 9.15 4.64 -39.04
CA LEU A 467 8.86 3.23 -39.32
C LEU A 467 8.07 3.07 -40.63
N SER A 468 7.07 3.93 -40.86
CA SER A 468 6.29 3.94 -42.11
C SER A 468 7.18 4.26 -43.32
N ALA A 469 8.06 5.25 -43.20
CA ALA A 469 9.02 5.61 -44.25
C ALA A 469 10.04 4.48 -44.50
N SER A 470 10.51 3.83 -43.44
CA SER A 470 11.44 2.69 -43.52
C SER A 470 10.78 1.47 -44.15
N SER A 471 9.52 1.18 -43.83
CA SER A 471 8.73 0.12 -44.46
C SER A 471 8.51 0.39 -45.95
N GLN A 472 8.18 1.62 -46.33
CA GLN A 472 8.09 2.03 -47.74
C GLN A 472 9.43 1.94 -48.46
N ALA A 473 10.53 2.32 -47.80
CA ALA A 473 11.88 2.20 -48.36
C ALA A 473 12.29 0.73 -48.54
N ALA A 474 12.01 -0.13 -47.56
CA ALA A 474 12.26 -1.58 -47.62
C ALA A 474 11.41 -2.25 -48.71
N GLN A 475 10.14 -1.87 -48.87
CA GLN A 475 9.29 -2.31 -49.97
C GLN A 475 9.79 -1.80 -51.33
N SER A 476 10.49 -0.66 -51.36
CA SER A 476 11.12 -0.11 -52.58
C SER A 476 12.49 -0.71 -52.92
N MET A 477 13.17 -1.35 -51.95
CA MET A 477 14.55 -1.87 -52.08
C MET A 477 14.68 -3.39 -52.31
N ASP A 478 13.66 -4.05 -52.87
CA ASP A 478 13.62 -5.45 -53.34
C ASP A 478 13.01 -6.53 -52.43
N ALA A 479 12.25 -7.39 -53.11
CA ALA A 479 11.82 -8.75 -52.79
C ALA A 479 12.98 -9.75 -52.57
N ARG A 480 14.05 -9.33 -51.88
CA ARG A 480 15.14 -10.20 -51.45
C ARG A 480 15.64 -9.78 -50.07
N SER A 481 15.07 -10.47 -49.07
CA SER A 481 15.67 -10.75 -47.77
C SER A 481 15.73 -9.59 -46.78
N ILE A 482 14.72 -9.48 -45.90
CA ILE A 482 14.89 -8.87 -44.57
C ILE A 482 14.13 -9.71 -43.54
N SER A 483 14.87 -10.35 -42.64
CA SER A 483 14.44 -10.82 -41.32
C SER A 483 15.55 -10.40 -40.35
N ALA A 484 15.17 -9.93 -39.17
CA ALA A 484 15.99 -9.32 -38.11
C ALA A 484 16.25 -7.81 -38.27
N PHE A 485 15.21 -7.00 -38.01
CA PHE A 485 15.38 -5.60 -37.61
C PHE A 485 14.26 -5.19 -36.64
N SER A 486 14.24 -5.79 -35.46
CA SER A 486 13.38 -5.33 -34.36
C SER A 486 14.09 -5.63 -33.04
N TYR A 487 14.08 -4.64 -32.15
CA TYR A 487 14.56 -4.60 -30.75
C TYR A 487 15.90 -3.95 -30.39
N THR A 488 16.79 -3.55 -31.31
CA THR A 488 18.10 -2.99 -30.87
C THR A 488 18.10 -1.49 -30.56
N THR A 489 17.10 -0.71 -30.99
CA THR A 489 17.14 0.76 -30.88
C THR A 489 16.34 1.36 -29.72
N ALA A 490 15.46 0.60 -29.05
CA ALA A 490 14.71 1.12 -27.90
C ALA A 490 15.43 0.97 -26.55
N SER A 491 16.51 0.19 -26.47
CA SER A 491 17.23 -0.10 -25.21
C SER A 491 18.46 0.79 -24.97
N GLN A 492 18.64 1.88 -25.72
CA GLN A 492 19.78 2.82 -25.56
C GLN A 492 19.41 4.17 -24.93
N TYR A 493 18.23 4.31 -24.33
CA TYR A 493 17.85 5.49 -23.55
C TYR A 493 17.38 5.13 -22.15
#